data_AF-Q84CI6-F1
#
_entry.id   AF-Q84CI6-F1
#
_cell.length_a   1.000
_cell.length_b   1.000
_cell.length_c   1.000
_cell.angle_alpha   90.00
_cell.angle_beta   90.00
_cell.angle_gamma   90.00
#
_symmetry.space_group_name_H-M   'P 1'
#
loop_
_entity.id
_entity.type
_entity.pdbx_description
1 polymer ?
#
loop_
_entity_poly.entity_id
_entity_poly.type
_entity_poly.pdbx_seq_one_letter_code
_entity_poly.pdbx_strand_id
1 'polypeptide(L)'
;MHDMSEMTQFTEPAEPAAESAGMTLEHCRELLRVERGNPDPEELAALAALFFAHFSAIEARREAARVLIPRQRRSASWRRTERAPGFDGPRTWRAGGPALV
;
A
#
# COMPACT_ATOMS: atom_id res chain seq x y z
N MET A 1 -46.76 -32.25 -32.49
CA MET A 1 -47.38 -31.18 -31.70
C MET A 1 -46.61 -31.09 -30.40
N HIS A 2 -45.69 -30.11 -30.35
CA HIS A 2 -44.86 -29.59 -29.24
C HIS A 2 -44.00 -30.59 -28.42
N ASP A 3 -42.70 -30.38 -28.16
CA ASP A 3 -41.85 -29.21 -28.37
C ASP A 3 -40.37 -29.65 -28.48
N MET A 4 -39.59 -28.86 -29.22
CA MET A 4 -38.13 -28.81 -29.16
C MET A 4 -37.73 -28.08 -27.85
N SER A 5 -36.44 -27.93 -27.56
CA SER A 5 -35.94 -26.96 -26.58
C SER A 5 -36.12 -27.27 -25.09
N GLU A 6 -35.21 -28.10 -24.58
CA GLU A 6 -34.39 -27.64 -23.44
C GLU A 6 -32.95 -27.61 -23.98
N MET A 7 -32.61 -26.72 -24.91
CA MET A 7 -32.33 -25.30 -24.68
C MET A 7 -31.57 -25.09 -23.36
N THR A 8 -30.26 -25.12 -23.51
CA THR A 8 -29.37 -24.03 -23.08
C THR A 8 -29.84 -23.26 -21.86
N GLN A 9 -29.19 -23.50 -20.71
CA GLN A 9 -28.70 -22.44 -19.80
C GLN A 9 -28.06 -23.09 -18.58
N PHE A 10 -26.87 -23.69 -18.77
CA PHE A 10 -25.85 -23.55 -17.74
C PHE A 10 -25.32 -22.13 -17.89
N THR A 11 -26.11 -21.15 -17.43
CA THR A 11 -25.66 -19.77 -17.30
C THR A 11 -24.55 -19.78 -16.26
N GLU A 12 -23.32 -19.68 -16.77
CA GLU A 12 -22.15 -19.28 -16.02
C GLU A 12 -22.52 -18.10 -15.10
N PRO A 13 -22.36 -18.19 -13.77
CA PRO A 13 -22.47 -17.01 -12.92
C PRO A 13 -21.14 -16.26 -13.00
N ALA A 14 -20.80 -15.76 -14.19
CA ALA A 14 -19.74 -14.78 -14.34
C ALA A 14 -20.37 -13.41 -14.18
N GLU A 15 -20.62 -12.97 -12.93
CA GLU A 15 -20.67 -11.55 -12.46
C GLU A 15 -21.20 -11.49 -10.99
N PRO A 16 -20.41 -11.87 -9.97
CA PRO A 16 -20.48 -11.11 -8.70
C PRO A 16 -19.10 -10.59 -8.22
N ALA A 17 -18.01 -11.08 -8.81
CA ALA A 17 -16.66 -10.64 -8.48
C ALA A 17 -16.38 -9.21 -8.97
N ALA A 18 -16.90 -8.82 -10.16
CA ALA A 18 -16.70 -7.47 -10.70
C ALA A 18 -17.37 -6.39 -9.84
N GLU A 19 -18.58 -6.66 -9.34
CA GLU A 19 -19.34 -5.71 -8.52
C GLU A 19 -18.72 -5.54 -7.12
N SER A 20 -18.25 -6.64 -6.51
CA SER A 20 -17.49 -6.60 -5.25
C SER A 20 -16.10 -5.97 -5.40
N ALA A 21 -15.40 -6.23 -6.51
CA ALA A 21 -14.13 -5.58 -6.83
C ALA A 21 -14.30 -4.07 -7.00
N GLY A 22 -15.39 -3.62 -7.64
CA GLY A 22 -15.75 -2.20 -7.75
C GLY A 22 -15.92 -1.53 -6.38
N MET A 23 -16.62 -2.18 -5.44
CA MET A 23 -16.74 -1.66 -4.07
C MET A 23 -15.39 -1.61 -3.35
N THR A 24 -14.51 -2.61 -3.54
CA THR A 24 -13.17 -2.58 -2.93
C THR A 24 -12.26 -1.54 -3.55
N LEU A 25 -12.37 -1.26 -4.85
CA LEU A 25 -11.63 -0.21 -5.54
C LEU A 25 -11.97 1.16 -4.95
N GLU A 26 -13.25 1.45 -4.75
CA GLU A 26 -13.70 2.72 -4.17
C GLU A 26 -13.17 2.90 -2.74
N HIS A 27 -13.27 1.87 -1.89
CA HIS A 27 -12.66 1.92 -0.55
C HIS A 27 -11.14 2.09 -0.61
N CYS A 28 -10.44 1.43 -1.55
CA CYS A 28 -9.00 1.59 -1.69
C CYS A 28 -8.62 3.00 -2.19
N ARG A 29 -9.47 3.65 -3.00
CA ARG A 29 -9.27 5.02 -3.47
C ARG A 29 -9.51 6.08 -2.39
N GLU A 30 -10.39 5.81 -1.42
CA GLU A 30 -10.52 6.67 -0.23
C GLU A 30 -9.24 6.60 0.65
N LEU A 31 -8.58 5.44 0.66
CA LEU A 31 -7.36 5.23 1.45
C LEU A 31 -6.08 5.69 0.73
N LEU A 32 -6.02 5.60 -0.60
CA LEU A 32 -4.83 5.84 -1.41
C LEU A 32 -5.11 6.82 -2.56
N ARG A 33 -4.39 7.94 -2.58
CA ARG A 33 -4.39 8.86 -3.72
C ARG A 33 -3.38 8.42 -4.78
N VAL A 34 -3.85 8.21 -6.00
CA VAL A 34 -3.00 7.88 -7.16
C VAL A 34 -2.57 9.15 -7.87
N GLU A 35 -1.27 9.47 -7.84
CA GLU A 35 -0.74 10.65 -8.54
C GLU A 35 -0.44 10.38 -10.03
N ARG A 36 -0.12 9.13 -10.38
CA ARG A 36 0.25 8.71 -11.73
C ARG A 36 -0.18 7.27 -12.00
N GLY A 37 -0.60 7.02 -13.24
CA GLY A 37 -1.06 5.70 -13.68
C GLY A 37 -2.54 5.46 -13.36
N ASN A 38 -3.03 4.29 -13.75
CA ASN A 38 -4.38 3.81 -13.44
C ASN A 38 -4.27 2.35 -13.00
N PRO A 39 -3.89 2.09 -11.75
CA PRO A 39 -3.71 0.73 -11.24
C PRO A 39 -5.05 0.00 -11.21
N ASP A 40 -4.97 -1.31 -11.42
CA ASP A 40 -6.13 -2.18 -11.33
C ASP A 40 -6.59 -2.32 -9.85
N PRO A 41 -7.86 -2.67 -9.59
CA PRO A 41 -8.39 -2.84 -8.24
C PRO A 41 -7.56 -3.75 -7.35
N GLU A 42 -7.07 -4.85 -7.91
CA GLU A 42 -6.25 -5.86 -7.24
C GLU A 42 -4.91 -5.29 -6.80
N GLU A 43 -4.30 -4.44 -7.62
CA GLU A 43 -3.03 -3.79 -7.31
C GLU A 43 -3.20 -2.79 -6.16
N LEU A 44 -4.29 -2.00 -6.17
CA LEU A 44 -4.63 -1.08 -5.08
C LEU A 44 -4.90 -1.82 -3.77
N ALA A 45 -5.66 -2.92 -3.83
CA ALA A 45 -5.93 -3.76 -2.67
C ALA A 45 -4.64 -4.39 -2.09
N ALA A 46 -3.74 -4.87 -2.95
CA ALA A 46 -2.45 -5.42 -2.54
C ALA A 46 -1.57 -4.37 -1.85
N LEU A 47 -1.53 -3.14 -2.37
CA LEU A 47 -0.81 -2.03 -1.74
C LEU A 47 -1.41 -1.66 -0.38
N ALA A 48 -2.74 -1.58 -0.27
CA ALA A 48 -3.41 -1.31 0.99
C ALA A 48 -3.11 -2.40 2.04
N ALA A 49 -3.16 -3.68 1.66
CA ALA A 49 -2.83 -4.80 2.53
C ALA A 49 -1.36 -4.74 3.00
N LEU A 50 -0.43 -4.42 2.11
CA LEU A 50 0.99 -4.26 2.43
C LEU A 50 1.19 -3.11 3.43
N PHE A 51 0.55 -1.97 3.21
CA PHE A 51 0.61 -0.84 4.15
C PHE A 51 0.10 -1.24 5.53
N PHE A 52 -1.05 -1.90 5.60
CA PHE A 52 -1.61 -2.36 6.86
C PHE A 52 -0.62 -3.29 7.60
N ALA A 53 -0.11 -4.32 6.93
CA ALA A 53 0.87 -5.24 7.51
C ALA A 53 2.13 -4.51 7.99
N HIS A 54 2.63 -3.55 7.21
CA HIS A 54 3.81 -2.78 7.55
C HIS A 54 3.58 -1.88 8.77
N PHE A 55 2.47 -1.15 8.81
CA PHE A 55 2.12 -0.28 9.94
C PHE A 55 1.87 -1.08 11.22
N SER A 56 1.17 -2.21 11.14
CA SER A 56 0.97 -3.11 12.29
C SER A 56 2.31 -3.62 12.83
N ALA A 57 3.25 -4.00 11.96
CA ALA A 57 4.58 -4.43 12.37
C ALA A 57 5.40 -3.30 13.02
N ILE A 58 5.29 -2.07 12.52
CA ILE A 58 5.93 -0.90 13.14
C ILE A 58 5.38 -0.65 14.54
N GLU A 59 4.06 -0.70 14.72
CA GLU A 59 3.43 -0.47 16.03
C GLU A 59 3.83 -1.56 17.03
N ALA A 60 3.85 -2.83 16.64
CA ALA A 60 4.34 -3.92 17.49
C ALA A 60 5.80 -3.69 17.93
N ARG A 61 6.68 -3.26 17.01
CA ARG A 61 8.07 -2.91 17.34
C ARG A 61 8.17 -1.69 18.26
N ARG A 62 7.31 -0.68 18.07
CA ARG A 62 7.26 0.51 18.93
C ARG A 62 6.84 0.14 20.34
N GLU A 63 5.87 -0.75 20.49
CA GLU A 63 5.40 -1.21 21.80
C GLU A 63 6.49 -2.01 22.52
N ALA A 64 7.11 -2.98 21.85
CA ALA A 64 8.26 -3.71 22.40
C ALA A 64 9.41 -2.76 22.81
N ALA A 65 9.66 -1.70 22.03
CA ALA A 65 10.68 -0.72 22.35
C ALA A 65 10.31 0.23 23.51
N ARG A 66 9.01 0.42 23.83
CA ARG A 66 8.59 1.19 25.02
C ARG A 66 8.92 0.45 26.31
N VAL A 67 8.85 -0.87 26.32
CA VAL A 67 9.12 -1.71 27.49
C VAL A 67 10.62 -1.69 27.86
N LEU A 68 11.50 -1.51 26.88
CA LEU A 68 12.95 -1.65 27.06
C LEU A 68 13.72 -0.34 27.34
N ILE A 69 13.14 0.84 27.10
CA ILE A 69 13.89 2.10 27.20
C ILE A 69 13.02 3.20 27.83
N PRO A 70 13.41 3.82 28.96
CA PRO A 70 12.77 5.03 29.46
C PRO A 70 12.74 6.07 28.35
N ARG A 71 11.56 6.65 28.11
CA ARG A 71 11.18 7.56 27.01
C ARG A 71 12.22 8.66 26.71
N GLN A 72 13.36 8.31 26.12
CA GLN A 72 14.22 9.24 25.42
C GLN A 72 13.38 9.71 24.26
N ARG A 73 13.02 11.00 24.30
CA ARG A 73 12.21 11.63 23.28
C ARG A 73 12.90 11.33 21.95
N ARG A 74 12.30 10.43 21.15
CA ARG A 74 12.70 10.19 19.77
C ARG A 74 12.39 11.49 19.04
N SER A 75 13.35 12.41 19.04
CA SER A 75 13.31 13.56 18.15
C SER A 75 13.21 12.97 16.75
N ALA A 76 12.16 13.36 16.04
CA ALA A 76 11.96 12.92 14.69
C ALA A 76 13.23 13.31 13.92
N SER A 77 14.00 12.35 13.40
CA SER A 77 15.30 12.55 12.78
C SER A 77 15.19 13.17 11.38
N TRP A 78 14.17 13.99 11.16
CA TRP A 78 13.92 14.74 9.94
C TRP A 78 15.05 15.76 9.88
N ARG A 79 16.19 15.30 9.36
CA ARG A 79 17.28 16.18 9.02
C ARG A 79 16.72 17.03 7.89
N ARG A 80 16.67 18.34 8.16
CA ARG A 80 16.48 19.39 7.18
C ARG A 80 17.28 19.02 5.92
N THR A 81 16.56 18.63 4.86
CA THR A 81 17.14 18.07 3.63
C THR A 81 18.13 19.06 3.00
N GLU A 82 17.94 20.36 3.22
CA GLU A 82 18.86 21.41 2.77
C GLU A 82 20.24 21.37 3.43
N ARG A 83 20.41 20.60 4.51
CA ARG A 83 21.68 20.44 5.23
C ARG A 83 22.41 19.14 4.87
N ALA A 84 21.81 18.27 4.09
CA ALA A 84 22.52 17.17 3.44
C ALA A 84 22.96 17.64 2.06
N PRO A 85 24.20 17.36 1.61
CA PRO A 85 24.57 17.63 0.22
C PRO A 85 23.55 16.91 -0.66
N GLY A 86 22.77 17.64 -1.45
CA GLY A 86 21.60 17.09 -2.15
C GLY A 86 21.94 16.23 -3.38
N PHE A 87 23.22 16.14 -3.71
CA PHE A 87 23.70 15.52 -4.95
C PHE A 87 25.06 14.86 -4.71
N ASP A 88 25.13 13.53 -4.90
CA ASP A 88 26.35 12.71 -4.81
C ASP A 88 26.71 12.08 -6.17
N GLY A 89 25.97 12.42 -7.23
CA GLY A 89 26.29 12.03 -8.59
C GLY A 89 25.08 11.91 -9.52
N PRO A 90 25.31 11.77 -10.84
CA PRO A 90 24.26 11.83 -11.86
C PRO A 90 23.20 10.73 -11.80
N ARG A 91 23.48 9.64 -11.07
CA ARG A 91 22.60 8.47 -10.95
C ARG A 91 21.93 8.34 -9.58
N THR A 92 22.17 9.29 -8.67
CA THR A 92 21.57 9.28 -7.34
C THR A 92 20.79 10.56 -7.11
N TRP A 93 19.54 10.43 -6.66
CA TRP A 93 18.71 11.56 -6.21
C TRP A 93 18.71 11.68 -4.67
N ARG A 94 19.44 10.79 -3.99
CA ARG A 94 19.69 10.84 -2.55
C ARG A 94 21.19 10.75 -2.31
N ALA A 95 21.66 11.60 -1.41
CA ALA A 95 23.06 11.72 -1.06
C ALA A 95 23.20 11.63 0.46
N GLY A 96 24.18 10.83 0.91
CA GLY A 96 24.66 10.79 2.30
C GLY A 96 23.77 10.06 3.31
N GLY A 97 23.94 8.74 3.43
CA GLY A 97 23.74 8.06 4.72
C GLY A 97 24.84 8.50 5.70
N PRO A 98 24.61 8.49 7.03
CA PRO A 98 25.58 8.99 7.99
C PRO A 98 26.91 8.22 7.85
N ALA A 99 28.00 8.93 7.64
CA ALA A 99 29.33 8.41 7.88
C ALA A 99 29.40 8.05 9.36
N LEU A 100 29.52 6.75 9.66
CA LEU A 100 29.79 6.29 11.00
C LEU A 100 31.20 6.77 11.36
N VAL A 101 31.28 7.66 12.35
CA VAL A 101 32.52 8.04 13.05
C VAL A 101 32.50 7.33 14.39
#